data_AF-A0A6B2LWN1-F1
#
_entry.id   AF-A0A6B2LWN1-F1
#
_cell.length_a   1.000
_cell.length_b   1.000
_cell.length_c   1.000
_cell.angle_alpha   90.00
_cell.angle_beta   90.00
_cell.angle_gamma   90.00
#
_symmetry.space_group_name_H-M   'P 1'
#
loop_
_entity.id
_entity.type
_entity.pdbx_description
1 polymer ?
#
loop_
_entity_poly.entity_id
_entity_poly.type
_entity_poly.pdbx_seq_one_letter_code
_entity_poly.pdbx_strand_id
1 'polypeptide(L)'
;MEREGIKPDEHTFTSVLNACSHAGFLTEAQQIFQEMYDFGIIPNTFHRTAMVDALGRNGRLEEALSLAESESPPSVVMWTTLLG
;
A
#
# COMPACT_ATOMS: atom_id res chain seq x y z
N MET A 1 11.35 -6.04 -15.51
CA MET A 1 10.79 -6.83 -14.38
C MET A 1 10.02 -8.04 -14.89
N GLU A 2 8.68 -8.04 -15.02
CA GLU A 2 7.94 -9.26 -15.39
C GLU A 2 8.21 -9.78 -16.81
N ARG A 3 8.30 -8.88 -17.80
CA ARG A 3 8.60 -9.25 -19.19
C ARG A 3 10.01 -9.83 -19.39
N GLU A 4 10.87 -9.68 -18.38
CA GLU A 4 12.23 -10.22 -18.35
C GLU A 4 12.31 -11.50 -17.51
N GLY A 5 11.17 -12.02 -17.00
CA GLY A 5 11.12 -13.20 -16.14
C GLY A 5 11.58 -12.96 -14.69
N ILE A 6 11.77 -11.70 -14.30
CA ILE A 6 12.16 -11.33 -12.94
C ILE A 6 10.89 -11.17 -12.10
N LYS A 7 10.73 -12.05 -11.10
CA LYS A 7 9.60 -12.00 -10.18
C LYS A 7 9.71 -10.75 -9.29
N PRO A 8 8.66 -9.92 -9.20
CA PRO A 8 8.61 -8.80 -8.27
C PRO A 8 8.83 -9.27 -6.82
N ASP A 9 9.53 -8.45 -6.04
CA ASP A 9 9.75 -8.65 -4.61
C ASP A 9 9.03 -7.58 -3.76
N GLU A 10 9.12 -7.68 -2.43
CA GLU A 10 8.51 -6.73 -1.49
C GLU A 10 8.90 -5.26 -1.78
N HIS A 11 10.16 -5.03 -2.17
CA HIS A 11 10.63 -3.67 -2.46
C HIS A 11 10.03 -3.12 -3.76
N THR A 12 9.84 -3.99 -4.75
CA THR A 12 9.19 -3.65 -6.02
C THR A 12 7.76 -3.19 -5.76
N PHE A 13 6.98 -3.96 -5.00
CA PHE A 13 5.59 -3.61 -4.68
C PHE A 13 5.49 -2.32 -3.85
N THR A 14 6.34 -2.15 -2.83
CA THR A 14 6.37 -0.91 -2.04
C THR A 14 6.65 0.32 -2.91
N SER A 15 7.60 0.21 -3.85
CA SER A 15 7.96 1.31 -4.74
C SER A 15 6.81 1.71 -5.67
N VAL A 16 6.11 0.72 -6.23
CA VAL A 16 4.97 0.94 -7.11
C VAL A 16 3.79 1.54 -6.34
N LEU A 17 3.45 1.02 -5.15
CA LEU A 17 2.38 1.56 -4.30
C LEU A 17 2.65 3.03 -3.93
N ASN A 18 3.88 3.37 -3.56
CA ASN A 18 4.25 4.76 -3.32
C ASN A 18 4.07 5.62 -4.56
N ALA A 19 4.51 5.17 -5.73
CA ALA A 19 4.32 5.93 -6.98
C ALA A 19 2.83 6.16 -7.28
N CYS A 20 1.99 5.14 -7.11
CA CYS A 20 0.54 5.25 -7.28
C CYS A 20 -0.09 6.23 -6.28
N SER A 21 0.34 6.20 -5.01
CA SER A 21 -0.12 7.16 -3.98
C SER A 21 0.16 8.61 -4.39
N HIS A 22 1.39 8.90 -4.85
CA HIS A 22 1.80 10.25 -5.24
C HIS A 22 1.14 10.72 -6.55
N ALA A 23 0.81 9.79 -7.45
CA ALA A 23 0.14 10.08 -8.70
C ALA A 23 -1.40 10.16 -8.59
N GLY A 24 -1.98 9.79 -7.44
CA GLY A 24 -3.44 9.72 -7.26
C GLY A 24 -4.10 8.50 -7.94
N PHE A 25 -3.32 7.49 -8.30
CA PHE A 25 -3.78 6.27 -8.97
C PHE A 25 -4.26 5.24 -7.95
N LEU A 26 -5.38 5.56 -7.29
CA LEU A 26 -5.89 4.72 -6.20
C LEU A 26 -6.36 3.35 -6.68
N THR A 27 -7.04 3.28 -7.82
CA THR A 27 -7.56 2.00 -8.35
C THR A 27 -6.41 1.04 -8.67
N GLU A 28 -5.35 1.56 -9.27
CA GLU A 28 -4.12 0.84 -9.57
C GLU A 28 -3.41 0.42 -8.27
N ALA A 29 -3.32 1.31 -7.28
CA ALA A 29 -2.76 0.96 -5.97
C ALA A 29 -3.52 -0.20 -5.31
N GLN A 30 -4.85 -0.20 -5.36
CA GLN A 30 -5.69 -1.29 -4.84
C GLN A 30 -5.44 -2.61 -5.58
N GLN A 31 -5.36 -2.57 -6.91
CA GLN A 31 -5.07 -3.76 -7.73
C GLN A 31 -3.70 -4.34 -7.38
N ILE A 32 -2.67 -3.50 -7.36
CA ILE A 32 -1.29 -3.90 -7.04
C ILE A 32 -1.21 -4.47 -5.62
N PHE A 33 -1.88 -3.85 -4.65
CA PHE A 33 -1.92 -4.33 -3.28
C PHE A 33 -2.57 -5.72 -3.17
N GLN A 34 -3.59 -6.00 -3.99
CA GLN A 34 -4.24 -7.31 -4.04
C GLN A 34 -3.41 -8.35 -4.78
N GLU A 35 -2.76 -7.97 -5.89
CA GLU A 35 -1.89 -8.84 -6.68
C GLU A 35 -0.72 -9.39 -5.86
N MET A 36 -0.24 -8.67 -4.83
CA MET A 36 0.81 -9.16 -3.94
C MET A 36 0.56 -10.59 -3.41
N TYR A 37 -0.70 -10.91 -3.09
CA TYR A 37 -1.08 -12.23 -2.62
C TYR A 37 -0.90 -13.32 -3.70
N ASP A 38 -1.14 -12.99 -4.96
CA ASP A 38 -0.94 -13.89 -6.10
C ASP A 38 0.56 -14.18 -6.32
N PHE A 39 1.44 -13.25 -5.94
CA PHE A 39 2.88 -13.46 -5.91
C PHE A 39 3.38 -14.19 -4.64
N GLY A 40 2.49 -14.49 -3.69
CA GLY A 40 2.80 -15.10 -2.40
C GLY A 40 3.45 -14.14 -1.41
N ILE A 41 3.27 -12.82 -1.62
CA ILE A 41 3.81 -11.77 -0.76
C ILE A 41 2.69 -11.28 0.15
N ILE A 42 2.91 -11.37 1.46
CA ILE A 42 1.97 -10.84 2.46
C ILE A 42 2.32 -9.36 2.67
N PRO A 43 1.36 -8.42 2.52
CA PRO A 43 1.61 -7.01 2.76
C PRO A 43 2.13 -6.74 4.18
N ASN A 44 3.37 -6.25 4.27
CA ASN A 44 3.98 -5.78 5.51
C ASN A 44 3.59 -4.32 5.81
N THR A 45 4.08 -3.77 6.92
CA THR A 45 3.81 -2.40 7.37
C THR A 45 4.12 -1.32 6.31
N PHE A 46 5.15 -1.49 5.47
CA PHE A 46 5.49 -0.52 4.43
C PHE A 46 4.44 -0.46 3.33
N HIS A 47 4.02 -1.61 2.82
CA HIS A 47 2.97 -1.69 1.80
C HIS A 47 1.65 -1.14 2.33
N ARG A 48 1.30 -1.48 3.57
CA ARG A 48 0.10 -0.98 4.24
C ARG A 48 0.15 0.53 4.46
N THR A 49 1.29 1.07 4.87
CA THR A 49 1.47 2.52 5.04
C THR A 49 1.31 3.24 3.70
N ALA A 50 1.91 2.72 2.63
CA ALA A 50 1.75 3.28 1.28
C ALA A 50 0.29 3.27 0.81
N MET A 51 -0.46 2.20 1.17
CA MET A 51 -1.88 2.08 0.86
C MET A 51 -2.74 3.05 1.70
N VAL A 52 -2.42 3.25 2.97
CA VAL A 52 -3.07 4.26 3.83
C VAL A 52 -2.83 5.67 3.30
N ASP A 53 -1.60 6.01 2.89
CA ASP A 53 -1.27 7.28 2.25
C ASP A 53 -2.09 7.49 0.97
N ALA A 54 -2.17 6.45 0.11
CA ALA A 54 -2.96 6.50 -1.12
C ALA A 54 -4.45 6.74 -0.84
N LEU A 55 -5.03 6.05 0.15
CA LEU A 55 -6.42 6.21 0.54
C LEU A 55 -6.70 7.60 1.13
N GLY A 56 -5.84 8.07 2.04
CA GLY A 56 -5.95 9.39 2.68
C GLY A 56 -5.91 10.53 1.67
N ARG A 57 -4.94 10.51 0.75
CA ARG A 57 -4.80 11.54 -0.30
C ARG A 57 -5.97 11.59 -1.28
N ASN A 58 -6.68 10.48 -1.45
CA ASN A 58 -7.85 10.39 -2.32
C ASN A 58 -9.19 10.55 -1.56
N GLY A 59 -9.15 10.98 -0.28
CA GLY A 59 -10.34 11.25 0.52
C GLY A 59 -11.08 10.02 1.03
N ARG A 60 -10.50 8.82 0.90
CA ARG A 60 -11.07 7.53 1.35
C ARG A 60 -10.69 7.23 2.80
N LEU A 61 -10.97 8.19 3.69
CA LEU A 61 -10.46 8.18 5.07
C LEU A 61 -10.97 6.99 5.90
N GLU A 62 -12.22 6.56 5.71
CA GLU A 62 -12.78 5.39 6.42
C GLU A 62 -12.01 4.10 6.11
N GLU A 63 -11.64 3.91 4.84
CA GLU A 63 -10.83 2.76 4.43
C GLU A 63 -9.38 2.87 4.89
N ALA A 64 -8.81 4.08 4.85
CA ALA A 64 -7.48 4.34 5.39
C ALA A 64 -7.41 3.99 6.89
N LEU A 65 -8.43 4.40 7.65
CA LEU A 65 -8.56 4.10 9.08
C LEU A 65 -8.76 2.60 9.32
N SER A 66 -9.68 1.96 8.60
CA SER A 66 -9.93 0.52 8.74
C SER A 66 -8.67 -0.31 8.45
N LEU A 67 -7.90 0.07 7.43
CA LEU A 67 -6.63 -0.58 7.13
C LEU A 67 -5.61 -0.35 8.25
N ALA A 68 -5.57 0.85 8.83
CA ALA A 68 -4.67 1.16 9.94
C ALA A 68 -4.99 0.42 11.24
N GLU A 69 -6.27 0.30 11.57
CA GLU A 69 -6.75 -0.43 12.75
C GLU A 69 -6.59 -1.95 12.61
N SER A 70 -6.54 -2.46 11.37
CA SER A 70 -6.30 -3.88 11.12
C SER A 70 -4.86 -4.34 11.41
N GLU A 71 -3.91 -3.41 11.64
CA GLU A 71 -2.55 -3.73 12.09
C GLU A 71 -2.48 -3.75 13.62
N SER A 72 -2.04 -4.86 14.21
CA SER A 72 -1.87 -5.01 15.65
C SER A 72 -0.44 -5.45 16.00
N PRO A 73 0.35 -4.63 16.72
CA PRO A 73 0.05 -3.26 17.16
C PRO A 73 0.07 -2.28 15.96
N PRO A 74 -0.71 -1.19 16.01
CA PRO A 74 -0.74 -0.26 14.90
C PRO A 74 0.57 0.53 14.82
N SER A 75 1.15 0.60 13.63
CA SER A 75 2.38 1.34 13.38
C SER A 75 2.20 2.84 13.61
N VAL A 76 3.12 3.46 14.37
CA VAL A 76 3.15 4.93 14.56
C VAL A 76 3.22 5.67 13.22
N VAL A 77 3.97 5.11 12.26
CA VAL A 77 4.12 5.69 10.91
C VAL A 77 2.78 5.74 10.18
N MET A 78 1.92 4.74 10.39
CA MET A 78 0.61 4.65 9.74
C MET A 78 -0.34 5.72 10.26
N TRP A 79 -0.37 5.96 11.57
CA TRP A 79 -1.15 7.05 12.17
C TRP A 79 -0.64 8.43 11.77
N THR A 80 0.68 8.64 11.74
CA THR A 80 1.24 9.92 11.28
C THR A 80 0.96 10.18 9.80
N THR A 81 0.84 9.12 8.99
CA THR A 81 0.47 9.23 7.57
C THR A 81 -1.01 9.59 7.42
N LEU A 82 -1.88 9.06 8.28
CA LEU A 82 -3.32 9.37 8.26
C LEU A 82 -3.62 10.81 8.74
N LEU A 83 -2.87 11.29 9.73
CA LEU A 83 -3.07 12.60 10.38
C LEU A 83 -2.24 13.74 9.76
N GLY A 84 -1.37 13.42 8.80
CA GLY A 84 -0.45 14.35 8.15
C GLY A 84 -1.14 15.38 7.26
#